data_AF-A0A8C0Z7S3-F1
#
_entry.id   AF-A0A8C0Z7S3-F1
#
_cell.length_a   1.000
_cell.length_b   1.000
_cell.length_c   1.000
_cell.angle_alpha   90.00
_cell.angle_beta   90.00
_cell.angle_gamma   90.00
#
_symmetry.space_group_name_H-M   'P 1'
#
loop_
_entity.id
_entity.type
_entity.pdbx_description
1 polymer ?
#
loop_
_entity_poly.entity_id
_entity_poly.type
_entity_poly.pdbx_seq_one_letter_code
_entity_poly.pdbx_strand_id
1 'polypeptide(L)'
;MGLYWSILVYTGLYWFILCSILVYTGLYWFILVFPSQILHYSPEEGEWVAPGPFQGLLAWNGSRGTRDLQDLSLWLRSVQREHAGAYVCGLRRNLTFEGYTYSLARNQSLRLAVVEKARRDLASIVSEILMYVLIVVLTLWLAAEMLYCYRKVAAAGKNLNGNRAKNEEIKRNLDGKWGN
;
A
#
# COMPACT_ATOMS: atom_id res chain seq x y z
N MET A 1 -2.93 -80.17 12.89
CA MET A 1 -3.65 -78.95 13.34
C MET A 1 -2.92 -77.63 13.05
N GLY A 2 -1.88 -77.58 12.19
CA GLY A 2 -1.06 -76.36 11.99
C GLY A 2 -1.35 -75.52 10.73
N LEU A 3 -2.09 -76.04 9.75
CA LEU A 3 -2.27 -75.37 8.45
C LEU A 3 -3.29 -74.21 8.48
N TYR A 4 -4.32 -74.30 9.32
CA TYR A 4 -5.38 -73.28 9.37
C TYR A 4 -4.90 -71.96 10.00
N TRP A 5 -4.00 -72.04 11.00
CA TRP A 5 -3.42 -70.88 11.66
C TRP A 5 -2.54 -70.04 10.71
N SER A 6 -1.76 -70.69 9.84
CA SER A 6 -0.94 -69.98 8.84
C SER A 6 -1.79 -69.23 7.81
N ILE A 7 -2.94 -69.79 7.42
CA ILE A 7 -3.86 -69.17 6.44
C ILE A 7 -4.57 -67.95 7.04
N LEU A 8 -4.94 -68.01 8.32
CA LEU A 8 -5.59 -66.90 9.02
C LEU A 8 -4.64 -65.69 9.18
N VAL A 9 -3.35 -65.94 9.43
CA VAL A 9 -2.32 -64.88 9.51
C VAL A 9 -2.09 -64.23 8.13
N TYR A 10 -2.02 -65.01 7.06
CA TYR A 10 -1.83 -64.49 5.70
C TYR A 10 -3.00 -63.62 5.22
N THR A 11 -4.23 -64.03 5.52
CA THR A 11 -5.43 -63.26 5.17
C THR A 11 -5.56 -61.97 5.99
N GLY A 12 -5.19 -62.00 7.27
CA GLY A 12 -5.08 -60.80 8.10
C GLY A 12 -4.04 -59.81 7.61
N LEU A 13 -2.83 -60.28 7.25
CA LEU A 13 -1.77 -59.44 6.70
C LEU A 13 -2.19 -58.81 5.36
N TYR A 14 -2.84 -59.58 4.49
CA TYR A 14 -3.32 -59.07 3.20
C TYR A 14 -4.33 -57.94 3.39
N TRP A 15 -5.26 -58.07 4.32
CA TRP A 15 -6.23 -57.01 4.63
C TRP A 15 -5.58 -55.75 5.20
N PHE A 16 -4.57 -55.90 6.06
CA PHE A 16 -3.80 -54.77 6.60
C PHE A 16 -3.02 -54.02 5.51
N ILE A 17 -2.42 -54.75 4.57
CA ILE A 17 -1.71 -54.16 3.42
C ILE A 17 -2.68 -53.44 2.50
N LEU A 18 -3.83 -54.05 2.19
CA LEU A 18 -4.82 -53.47 1.28
C LEU A 18 -5.47 -52.19 1.88
N CYS A 19 -5.70 -52.17 3.19
CA CYS A 19 -6.15 -50.98 3.91
C CYS A 19 -5.09 -49.87 3.91
N SER A 20 -3.82 -50.23 4.11
CA SER A 20 -2.71 -49.29 4.03
C SER A 20 -2.60 -48.69 2.62
N ILE A 21 -2.65 -49.51 1.57
CA ILE A 21 -2.62 -49.06 0.17
C ILE A 21 -3.78 -48.09 -0.09
N LEU A 22 -5.01 -48.42 0.34
CA LEU A 22 -6.19 -47.59 0.12
C LEU A 22 -6.04 -46.20 0.78
N VAL A 23 -5.55 -46.16 2.01
CA VAL A 23 -5.28 -44.90 2.74
C VAL A 23 -4.14 -44.11 2.07
N TYR A 24 -3.03 -44.76 1.70
CA TYR A 24 -1.93 -44.11 1.00
C TYR A 24 -2.37 -43.56 -0.36
N THR A 25 -3.18 -44.30 -1.12
CA THR A 25 -3.74 -43.81 -2.38
C THR A 25 -4.68 -42.63 -2.15
N GLY A 26 -5.52 -42.64 -1.13
CA GLY A 26 -6.39 -41.51 -0.80
C GLY A 26 -5.62 -40.24 -0.40
N LEU A 27 -4.58 -40.39 0.42
CA LEU A 27 -3.69 -39.28 0.81
C LEU A 27 -2.86 -38.75 -0.36
N TYR A 28 -2.38 -39.62 -1.24
CA TYR A 28 -1.65 -39.19 -2.44
C TYR A 28 -2.53 -38.36 -3.35
N TRP A 29 -3.78 -38.79 -3.57
CA TRP A 29 -4.76 -38.02 -4.34
C TRP A 29 -5.06 -36.66 -3.73
N PHE A 30 -5.11 -36.55 -2.40
CA PHE A 30 -5.36 -35.27 -1.71
C PHE A 30 -4.19 -34.27 -1.83
N ILE A 31 -2.95 -34.76 -1.84
CA ILE A 31 -1.74 -33.92 -1.98
C ILE A 31 -1.53 -33.50 -3.44
N LEU A 32 -1.85 -34.37 -4.41
CA LEU A 32 -1.69 -34.09 -5.85
C LEU A 32 -2.69 -33.04 -6.38
N VAL A 33 -3.76 -32.78 -5.62
CA VAL A 33 -4.85 -31.88 -6.02
C VAL A 33 -4.63 -30.43 -5.58
N PHE A 34 -3.67 -30.12 -4.69
CA PHE A 34 -3.36 -28.71 -4.40
C PHE A 34 -2.50 -28.12 -5.52
N PRO A 35 -3.07 -27.30 -6.42
CA PRO A 35 -2.29 -26.69 -7.47
C PRO A 35 -1.44 -25.58 -6.83
N SER A 36 -0.16 -25.54 -7.20
CA SER A 36 0.75 -24.43 -6.85
C SER A 36 0.36 -23.11 -7.52
N GLN A 37 -0.56 -23.17 -8.49
CA GLN A 37 -1.05 -22.05 -9.28
C GLN A 37 -2.53 -21.80 -8.95
N ILE A 38 -2.83 -20.62 -8.39
CA ILE A 38 -4.17 -20.25 -7.91
C ILE A 38 -4.99 -19.56 -9.01
N LEU A 39 -4.36 -18.67 -9.77
CA LEU A 39 -4.98 -17.90 -10.85
C LEU A 39 -4.01 -17.81 -12.02
N HIS A 40 -4.52 -18.05 -13.22
CA HIS A 40 -3.83 -17.86 -14.47
C HIS A 40 -4.69 -16.99 -15.38
N TYR A 41 -4.13 -15.90 -15.90
CA TYR A 41 -4.80 -15.06 -16.87
C TYR A 41 -4.01 -15.06 -18.16
N SER A 42 -4.69 -15.40 -19.26
CA SER A 42 -4.18 -15.27 -20.62
C SER A 42 -5.13 -14.36 -21.41
N PRO A 43 -4.63 -13.44 -22.25
CA PRO A 43 -5.49 -12.57 -23.05
C PRO A 43 -6.34 -13.33 -24.08
N GLU A 44 -5.94 -14.56 -24.46
CA GLU A 44 -6.64 -15.38 -25.46
C GLU A 44 -7.69 -16.31 -24.85
N GLU A 45 -7.37 -16.93 -23.70
CA GLU A 45 -8.23 -17.90 -23.02
C GLU A 45 -9.06 -17.28 -21.87
N GLY A 46 -8.66 -16.10 -21.39
CA GLY A 46 -9.29 -15.39 -20.28
C GLY A 46 -8.74 -15.77 -18.91
N GLU A 47 -9.58 -15.58 -17.89
CA GLU A 47 -9.27 -15.89 -16.50
C GLU A 47 -9.58 -17.35 -16.18
N TRP A 48 -8.58 -18.07 -15.66
CA TRP A 48 -8.72 -19.39 -15.06
C TRP A 48 -8.35 -19.33 -13.58
N VAL A 49 -9.25 -19.78 -12.72
CA VAL A 49 -9.05 -19.89 -11.27
C VAL A 49 -9.06 -21.36 -10.90
N ALA A 50 -8.07 -21.79 -10.12
CA ALA A 50 -7.98 -23.16 -9.65
C ALA A 50 -9.18 -23.55 -8.78
N PRO A 51 -9.71 -24.77 -8.92
CA PRO A 51 -10.76 -25.28 -8.05
C PRO A 51 -10.23 -25.39 -6.61
N GLY A 52 -10.97 -24.85 -5.65
CA GLY A 52 -10.54 -24.83 -4.25
C GLY A 52 -11.04 -23.59 -3.48
N PRO A 53 -10.37 -23.20 -2.38
CA PRO A 53 -10.85 -22.14 -1.47
C PRO A 53 -10.91 -20.75 -2.13
N PHE A 54 -10.19 -20.58 -3.23
CA PHE A 54 -10.08 -19.33 -3.97
C PHE A 54 -11.10 -19.21 -5.13
N GLN A 55 -11.84 -20.29 -5.42
CA GLN A 55 -12.81 -20.31 -6.51
C GLN A 55 -13.99 -19.38 -6.21
N GLY A 56 -14.24 -18.41 -7.10
CA GLY A 56 -15.29 -17.40 -6.93
C GLY A 56 -14.96 -16.27 -5.93
N LEU A 57 -13.85 -16.38 -5.20
CA LEU A 57 -13.34 -15.32 -4.33
C LEU A 57 -12.48 -14.32 -5.10
N LEU A 58 -11.57 -14.85 -5.91
CA LEU A 58 -10.65 -14.10 -6.77
C LEU A 58 -11.33 -13.77 -8.10
N ALA A 59 -11.11 -12.54 -8.55
CA ALA A 59 -11.55 -12.07 -9.86
C ALA A 59 -10.49 -11.15 -10.48
N TRP A 60 -10.26 -11.29 -11.78
CA TRP A 60 -9.34 -10.45 -12.54
C TRP A 60 -9.90 -9.04 -12.72
N ASN A 61 -9.16 -8.01 -12.29
CA ASN A 61 -9.54 -6.60 -12.47
C ASN A 61 -8.54 -5.78 -13.31
N GLY A 62 -7.43 -6.39 -13.73
CA GLY A 62 -6.43 -5.72 -14.57
C GLY A 62 -6.88 -5.52 -16.01
N SER A 63 -5.92 -5.25 -16.90
CA SER A 63 -6.20 -5.02 -18.31
C SER A 63 -6.90 -6.23 -18.96
N ARG A 64 -7.98 -5.98 -19.72
CA ARG A 64 -8.78 -7.02 -20.39
C ARG A 64 -8.76 -6.84 -21.90
N GLY A 65 -8.66 -7.95 -22.64
CA GLY A 65 -8.76 -7.95 -24.10
C GLY A 65 -7.57 -7.31 -24.85
N THR A 66 -6.48 -6.97 -24.15
CA THR A 66 -5.24 -6.49 -24.75
C THR A 66 -4.11 -7.48 -24.54
N ARG A 67 -3.22 -7.62 -25.53
CA ARG A 67 -1.96 -8.37 -25.37
C ARG A 67 -0.98 -7.64 -24.44
N ASP A 68 -1.12 -6.31 -24.35
CA ASP A 68 -0.32 -5.47 -23.49
C ASP A 68 -0.96 -5.36 -22.10
N LEU A 69 -0.48 -6.20 -21.18
CA LEU A 69 -0.88 -6.24 -19.77
C LEU A 69 0.02 -5.31 -18.94
N GLN A 70 -0.36 -4.04 -18.83
CA GLN A 70 0.35 -3.04 -18.02
C GLN A 70 -0.12 -3.00 -16.56
N ASP A 71 -1.42 -3.22 -16.34
CA ASP A 71 -2.02 -3.32 -15.00
C ASP A 71 -2.38 -4.77 -14.68
N LEU A 72 -1.79 -5.29 -13.59
CA LEU A 72 -2.01 -6.63 -13.05
C LEU A 72 -2.68 -6.48 -11.68
N SER A 73 -3.98 -6.18 -11.70
CA SER A 73 -4.79 -6.02 -10.49
C SER A 73 -5.80 -7.17 -10.33
N LEU A 74 -5.94 -7.64 -9.10
CA LEU A 74 -6.83 -8.74 -8.71
C LEU A 74 -7.74 -8.27 -7.58
N TRP A 75 -9.00 -8.72 -7.61
CA TRP A 75 -9.95 -8.47 -6.53
C TRP A 75 -10.23 -9.73 -5.73
N LEU A 76 -10.20 -9.60 -4.41
CA LEU A 76 -10.72 -10.60 -3.48
C LEU A 76 -12.00 -10.04 -2.86
N ARG A 77 -13.14 -10.72 -3.06
CA ARG A 77 -14.44 -10.21 -2.60
C ARG A 77 -14.73 -10.49 -1.13
N SER A 78 -14.48 -11.72 -0.66
CA SER A 78 -14.86 -12.20 0.67
C SER A 78 -13.63 -12.70 1.45
N VAL A 79 -12.74 -11.77 1.80
CA VAL A 79 -11.48 -12.11 2.47
C VAL A 79 -11.75 -12.70 3.87
N GLN A 80 -11.14 -13.85 4.16
CA GLN A 80 -11.20 -14.55 5.44
C GLN A 80 -9.80 -14.71 6.02
N ARG A 81 -9.67 -15.03 7.32
CA ARG A 81 -8.36 -15.17 7.98
C ARG A 81 -7.49 -16.29 7.39
N GLU A 82 -8.12 -17.32 6.83
CA GLU A 82 -7.44 -18.44 6.15
C GLU A 82 -6.73 -18.02 4.86
N HIS A 83 -7.12 -16.89 4.26
CA HIS A 83 -6.45 -16.32 3.09
C HIS A 83 -5.24 -15.45 3.47
N ALA A 84 -4.87 -15.34 4.75
CA ALA A 84 -3.67 -14.65 5.15
C ALA A 84 -2.43 -15.49 4.80
N GLY A 85 -1.46 -14.89 4.11
CA GLY A 85 -0.30 -15.62 3.64
C GLY A 85 0.65 -14.82 2.77
N ALA A 86 1.70 -15.49 2.30
CA ALA A 86 2.61 -14.96 1.30
C ALA A 86 2.28 -15.55 -0.06
N TYR A 87 1.97 -14.68 -1.01
CA TYR A 87 1.65 -15.02 -2.38
C TYR A 87 2.78 -14.57 -3.30
N VAL A 88 2.94 -15.26 -4.43
CA VAL A 88 3.90 -14.90 -5.47
C VAL A 88 3.14 -14.74 -6.77
N CYS A 89 3.22 -13.54 -7.35
CA CYS A 89 2.75 -13.27 -8.70
C CYS A 89 3.91 -13.47 -9.66
N GLY A 90 3.78 -14.43 -10.57
CA GLY A 90 4.72 -14.65 -11.66
C GLY A 90 4.23 -14.00 -12.94
N LEU A 91 4.92 -12.95 -13.41
CA LEU A 91 4.65 -12.31 -14.69
C LEU A 91 5.62 -12.87 -15.74
N ARG A 92 5.08 -13.46 -16.81
CA ARG A 92 5.84 -13.86 -18.00
C ARG A 92 5.30 -13.10 -19.20
N ARG A 93 6.14 -12.30 -19.85
CA ARG A 93 5.79 -11.49 -21.03
C ARG A 93 6.83 -11.63 -22.12
N ASN A 94 6.41 -11.57 -23.37
CA ASN A 94 7.29 -11.52 -24.53
C ASN A 94 7.18 -10.14 -25.18
N LEU A 95 8.27 -9.39 -25.19
CA LEU A 95 8.38 -8.07 -25.80
C LEU A 95 8.89 -8.26 -27.23
N THR A 96 8.06 -7.95 -28.21
CA THR A 96 8.44 -7.99 -29.63
C THR A 96 8.84 -6.60 -30.10
N PHE A 97 10.07 -6.44 -30.57
CA PHE A 97 10.55 -5.24 -31.25
C PHE A 97 10.94 -5.62 -32.68
N GLU A 98 11.04 -4.66 -33.59
CA GLU A 98 11.34 -4.86 -35.01
C GLU A 98 12.56 -5.79 -35.25
N GLY A 99 12.28 -7.09 -35.43
CA GLY A 99 13.28 -8.13 -35.71
C GLY A 99 13.72 -9.01 -34.52
N TYR A 100 13.31 -8.73 -33.28
CA TYR A 100 13.68 -9.56 -32.11
C TYR A 100 12.57 -9.69 -31.06
N THR A 101 12.53 -10.83 -30.38
CA THR A 101 11.58 -11.10 -29.29
C THR A 101 12.32 -11.36 -27.98
N TYR A 102 12.11 -10.53 -26.97
CA TYR A 102 12.68 -10.70 -25.63
C TYR A 102 11.63 -11.24 -24.66
N SER A 103 11.87 -12.42 -24.10
CA SER A 103 11.04 -12.99 -23.03
C SER A 103 11.53 -12.49 -21.66
N LEU A 104 10.66 -11.84 -20.89
CA LEU A 104 10.92 -11.42 -19.52
C LEU A 104 10.04 -12.21 -18.55
N ALA A 105 10.66 -12.78 -17.52
CA ALA A 105 9.98 -13.38 -16.39
C ALA A 105 10.34 -12.62 -15.10
N ARG A 106 9.34 -12.16 -14.36
CA ARG A 106 9.51 -11.47 -13.07
C ARG A 106 8.58 -12.05 -12.03
N ASN A 107 9.13 -12.37 -10.86
CA ASN A 107 8.37 -12.83 -9.71
C ASN A 107 8.25 -11.69 -8.69
N GLN A 108 7.03 -11.35 -8.30
CA GLN A 108 6.74 -10.35 -7.28
C GLN A 108 6.11 -11.05 -6.07
N SER A 109 6.68 -10.85 -4.88
CA SER A 109 6.11 -11.37 -3.64
C SER A 109 5.14 -10.36 -3.02
N LEU A 110 4.01 -10.85 -2.54
CA LEU A 110 2.97 -10.09 -1.86
C LEU A 110 2.65 -10.77 -0.53
N ARG A 111 2.63 -10.02 0.57
CA ARG A 111 2.19 -10.53 1.86
C ARG A 111 0.80 -9.99 2.16
N LEU A 112 -0.18 -10.87 2.25
CA LEU A 112 -1.55 -10.52 2.60
C LEU A 112 -1.76 -10.80 4.08
N ALA A 113 -1.98 -9.74 4.85
CA ALA A 113 -2.38 -9.83 6.25
C ALA A 113 -3.84 -9.40 6.38
N VAL A 114 -4.67 -10.28 6.94
CA VAL A 114 -6.10 -10.02 7.12
C VAL A 114 -6.31 -9.47 8.53
N VAL A 115 -6.82 -8.24 8.61
CA VAL A 115 -7.05 -7.53 9.87
C VAL A 115 -8.54 -7.20 9.98
N GLU A 116 -9.13 -7.39 11.17
CA GLU A 116 -10.57 -7.15 11.42
C GLU A 116 -10.98 -5.69 11.23
N LYS A 117 -10.07 -4.76 11.52
CA LYS A 117 -10.28 -3.32 11.38
C LYS A 117 -9.17 -2.72 10.56
N ALA A 118 -9.53 -1.99 9.50
CA ALA A 118 -8.57 -1.23 8.71
C ALA A 118 -7.83 -0.25 9.62
N ARG A 119 -6.51 -0.41 9.72
CA ARG A 119 -5.65 0.53 10.42
C ARG A 119 -5.24 1.61 9.42
N ARG A 120 -5.41 2.88 9.80
CA ARG A 120 -4.87 4.00 9.01
C ARG A 120 -3.35 3.89 8.95
N ASP A 121 -2.79 4.14 7.76
CA ASP A 121 -1.34 4.15 7.59
C ASP A 121 -0.71 5.21 8.50
N LEU A 122 0.38 4.83 9.16
CA LEU A 122 1.12 5.72 10.05
C LEU A 122 1.56 7.00 9.30
N ALA A 123 1.96 6.86 8.03
CA ALA A 123 2.31 8.00 7.18
C ALA A 123 1.16 8.99 7.04
N SER A 124 -0.07 8.52 6.82
CA SER A 124 -1.25 9.39 6.70
C SER A 124 -1.53 10.14 8.00
N ILE A 125 -1.47 9.45 9.15
CA ILE A 125 -1.68 10.07 10.46
C ILE A 125 -0.59 11.11 10.75
N VAL A 126 0.67 10.78 10.48
CA VAL A 126 1.81 11.68 10.72
C VAL A 126 1.73 12.89 9.82
N SER A 127 1.41 12.72 8.54
CA SER A 127 1.26 13.83 7.59
C SER A 127 0.12 14.78 7.99
N GLU A 128 -0.99 14.25 8.48
CA GLU A 128 -2.11 15.06 8.98
C GLU A 128 -1.67 15.93 10.18
N ILE A 129 -1.03 15.33 11.18
CA ILE A 129 -0.55 16.06 12.36
C ILE A 129 0.53 17.08 12.00
N LEU A 130 1.50 16.68 11.18
CA LEU A 130 2.61 17.54 10.77
C LEU A 130 2.10 18.79 10.04
N MET A 131 1.09 18.65 9.18
CA MET A 131 0.46 19.78 8.50
C MET A 131 -0.05 20.82 9.50
N TYR A 132 -0.80 20.42 10.53
CA TYR A 132 -1.30 21.35 11.55
C TYR A 132 -0.18 22.00 12.36
N VAL A 133 0.83 21.24 12.77
CA VAL A 133 1.97 21.76 13.53
C VAL A 133 2.73 22.81 12.72
N LEU A 134 3.00 22.54 11.45
CA LEU A 134 3.66 23.50 10.56
C LEU A 134 2.84 24.77 10.38
N ILE A 135 1.53 24.66 10.18
CA ILE A 135 0.64 25.82 10.06
C ILE A 135 0.69 26.68 11.33
N VAL A 136 0.57 26.08 12.52
CA VAL A 136 0.59 26.82 13.79
C VAL A 136 1.94 27.50 14.03
N VAL A 137 3.05 26.80 13.79
CA VAL A 137 4.39 27.38 13.99
C VAL A 137 4.63 28.53 13.01
N LEU A 138 4.30 28.36 11.73
CA LEU A 138 4.48 29.40 10.72
C LEU A 138 3.58 30.61 10.97
N THR A 139 2.33 30.39 11.40
CA THR A 139 1.42 31.49 11.72
C THR A 139 1.88 32.28 12.95
N LEU A 140 2.35 31.61 14.01
CA LEU A 140 2.92 32.27 15.18
C LEU A 140 4.21 33.03 14.84
N TRP A 141 5.08 32.45 14.01
CA TRP A 141 6.27 33.12 13.51
C TRP A 141 5.90 34.40 12.76
N LEU A 142 5.03 34.30 11.76
CA LEU A 142 4.61 35.45 10.96
C LEU A 142 3.92 36.50 11.82
N ALA A 143 3.09 36.10 12.78
CA ALA A 143 2.46 37.02 13.72
C ALA A 143 3.50 37.75 14.59
N ALA A 144 4.56 37.06 15.03
CA ALA A 144 5.65 37.67 15.78
C ALA A 144 6.43 38.69 14.94
N GLU A 145 6.73 38.37 13.68
CA GLU A 145 7.35 39.30 12.72
C GLU A 145 6.45 40.52 12.45
N MET A 146 5.15 40.29 12.23
CA MET A 146 4.17 41.37 12.03
C MET A 146 4.10 42.29 13.26
N LEU A 147 4.07 41.73 14.47
CA LEU A 147 4.07 42.51 15.72
C LEU A 147 5.39 43.25 15.92
N TYR A 148 6.52 42.60 15.63
CA TYR A 148 7.85 43.19 15.73
C TYR A 148 7.99 44.40 14.80
N CYS A 149 7.66 44.23 13.52
CA CYS A 149 7.65 45.30 12.53
C CYS A 149 6.66 46.41 12.90
N TYR A 150 5.46 46.07 13.38
CA TYR A 150 4.47 47.03 13.82
C TYR A 150 5.00 47.93 14.95
N ARG A 151 5.57 47.33 16.01
CA ARG A 151 6.14 48.09 17.13
C ARG A 151 7.28 49.00 16.68
N LYS A 152 8.13 48.52 15.77
CA LYS A 152 9.24 49.28 15.22
C LYS A 152 8.79 50.49 14.42
N VAL A 153 7.81 50.32 13.52
CA VAL A 153 7.23 51.43 12.72
C VAL A 153 6.49 52.42 13.61
N ALA A 154 5.72 51.95 14.59
CA ALA A 154 5.02 52.82 15.54
C ALA A 154 6.00 53.68 16.37
N ALA A 155 7.14 53.13 16.77
CA ALA A 155 8.20 53.89 17.46
C ALA A 155 8.83 54.95 16.55
N ALA A 156 9.12 54.61 15.28
CA ALA A 156 9.64 55.55 14.30
C ALA A 156 8.67 56.70 13.99
N GLY A 157 7.36 56.41 13.92
CA GLY A 157 6.31 57.42 13.67
C GLY A 157 6.23 58.49 14.76
N LYS A 158 6.38 58.12 16.04
CA LYS A 158 6.39 59.09 17.16
C LYS A 158 7.57 60.05 17.06
N ASN A 159 8.76 59.54 16.72
CA ASN A 159 9.97 60.36 16.59
C ASN A 159 9.87 61.35 15.42
N LEU A 160 9.29 60.93 14.28
CA LEU A 160 9.09 61.81 13.12
C LEU A 160 8.07 62.92 13.40
N ASN A 161 6.95 62.60 14.06
CA ASN A 161 5.96 63.61 14.44
C ASN A 161 6.52 64.60 15.47
N GLY A 162 7.31 64.13 16.44
CA GLY A 162 8.01 64.99 17.39
C GLY A 162 9.03 65.91 16.71
N ASN A 163 9.84 65.38 15.79
CA ASN A 163 10.79 66.17 15.01
C ASN A 163 10.09 67.19 14.09
N ARG A 164 8.94 66.84 13.51
CA ARG A 164 8.13 67.77 12.72
C ARG A 164 7.61 68.92 13.58
N ALA A 165 7.03 68.64 14.74
CA ALA A 165 6.55 69.67 15.67
C ALA A 165 7.68 70.63 16.12
N LYS A 166 8.86 70.08 16.44
CA LYS A 166 10.03 70.88 16.81
C LYS A 166 10.54 71.75 15.65
N ASN A 167 10.51 71.25 14.41
CA ASN A 167 10.93 72.01 13.24
C ASN A 167 9.94 73.16 12.89
N GLU A 168 8.64 72.94 13.10
CA GLU A 168 7.62 74.00 12.97
C GLU A 168 7.77 75.09 14.03
N GLU A 169 8.17 74.74 15.26
CA GLU A 169 8.47 75.71 16.31
C GLU A 169 9.73 76.55 15.99
N ILE A 170 10.79 75.94 15.46
CA ILE A 170 11.99 76.65 15.04
C ILE A 170 11.69 77.63 13.90
N LYS A 171 10.89 77.21 12.90
CA LYS A 171 10.45 78.10 11.82
C LYS A 171 9.70 79.33 12.36
N ARG A 172 8.72 79.13 13.25
CA ARG A 172 7.98 80.24 13.89
C ARG A 172 8.91 81.21 14.63
N ASN A 173 9.92 80.69 15.34
CA ASN A 173 10.88 81.53 16.06
C ASN A 173 11.83 82.30 15.13
N LEU A 174 12.19 81.74 13.98
CA LEU A 174 13.02 82.42 12.98
C LEU A 174 12.24 83.50 12.24
N ASP A 175 10.99 83.22 11.83
CA ASP A 175 10.13 84.17 11.14
C ASP A 175 9.81 85.39 12.04
N GLY A 176 9.60 85.16 13.34
CA GLY A 176 9.40 86.25 14.32
C GLY A 176 10.66 87.07 14.62
N LYS A 177 11.87 86.58 14.29
CA LYS A 177 13.15 87.27 14.58
C LYS A 177 13.66 88.14 13.43
N TRP A 178 13.22 87.87 12.20
CA TRP A 178 13.66 88.57 10.99
C TRP A 178 12.52 89.34 10.26
N GLY A 179 11.31 89.30 10.79
CA GLY A 179 10.13 90.00 10.27
C GLY A 179 9.90 91.41 10.83
N ASN A 180 10.91 92.06 11.40
CA ASN A 180 10.87 93.45 11.90
C ASN A 180 11.97 94.29 11.24
#